data_AF-A0A1B7MKR1-F1
#
_entry.id   AF-A0A1B7MKR1-F1
#
_cell.length_a   1.000
_cell.length_b   1.000
_cell.length_c   1.000
_cell.angle_alpha   90.00
_cell.angle_beta   90.00
_cell.angle_gamma   90.00
#
_symmetry.space_group_name_H-M   'P 1'
#
loop_
_entity.id
_entity.type
_entity.pdbx_description
1 polymer ?
#
loop_
_entity_poly.entity_id
_entity_poly.type
_entity_poly.pdbx_seq_one_letter_code
_entity_poly.pdbx_strand_id
1 'polypeptide(L)'
;MRLKCSQPIMALAISLTDSLLVGTATGLIHLYAVASHQRLCTTSTHDAVSISHLATMLKPPDLIGHISLSLNLSSSFDAKDVKAREAHEVMVVLPVL
;
A
#
# COMPACT_ATOMS: atom_id res chain seq x y z
N MET A 1 -4.48 -16.28 5.70
CA MET A 1 -3.11 -15.80 5.42
C MET A 1 -2.46 -15.36 6.75
N ARG A 2 -1.30 -15.92 7.14
CA ARG A 2 -0.55 -15.46 8.33
C ARG A 2 0.84 -14.98 7.90
N LEU A 3 1.07 -13.68 8.03
CA LEU A 3 2.40 -13.09 7.82
C LEU A 3 3.25 -13.34 9.07
N LYS A 4 4.44 -13.90 8.90
CA LYS A 4 5.40 -14.11 9.99
C LYS A 4 6.43 -12.98 10.02
N CYS A 5 6.44 -12.22 11.11
CA CYS A 5 7.52 -11.31 11.46
C CYS A 5 8.20 -11.84 12.73
N SER A 6 9.53 -11.87 12.75
CA SER A 6 10.30 -12.32 13.92
C SER A 6 10.48 -11.23 14.97
N GLN A 7 10.06 -10.00 14.66
CA GLN A 7 10.32 -8.80 15.44
C GLN A 7 9.02 -8.05 15.69
N PRO A 8 8.98 -7.18 16.71
CA PRO A 8 7.84 -6.29 16.93
C PRO A 8 7.57 -5.41 15.72
N ILE A 9 6.31 -5.39 15.28
CA ILE A 9 5.81 -4.54 14.19
C ILE A 9 5.47 -3.17 14.77
N MET A 10 6.07 -2.12 14.21
CA MET A 10 5.88 -0.74 14.66
C MET A 10 5.03 0.08 13.69
N ALA A 11 5.13 -0.20 12.38
CA ALA A 11 4.38 0.50 11.35
C ALA A 11 3.90 -0.47 10.26
N LEU A 12 2.74 -0.18 9.68
CA LEU A 12 2.15 -0.90 8.55
C LEU A 12 1.66 0.11 7.51
N ALA A 13 1.92 -0.16 6.24
CA ALA A 13 1.38 0.63 5.14
C ALA A 13 1.02 -0.28 3.97
N ILE A 14 -0.14 -0.04 3.35
CA ILE A 14 -0.59 -0.77 2.16
C ILE A 14 -0.47 0.14 0.94
N SER A 15 0.19 -0.36 -0.10
CA SER A 15 0.28 0.29 -1.40
C SER A 15 -1.01 0.05 -2.19
N LEU A 16 -1.36 1.03 -3.03
CA LEU A 16 -2.46 0.92 -3.99
C LEU A 16 -2.27 -0.23 -5.00
N THR A 17 -1.04 -0.72 -5.16
CA THR A 17 -0.64 -1.77 -6.11
C THR A 17 -0.44 -3.15 -5.44
N ASP A 18 -1.25 -3.49 -4.44
CA ASP A 18 -1.27 -4.83 -3.82
C ASP A 18 0.03 -5.23 -3.08
N SER A 19 0.67 -4.26 -2.43
CA SER A 19 1.88 -4.51 -1.63
C SER A 19 1.70 -4.02 -0.20
N LEU A 20 2.14 -4.81 0.77
CA LEU A 20 2.13 -4.46 2.19
C LEU A 20 3.56 -4.21 2.68
N LEU A 21 3.80 -3.05 3.26
CA LEU A 21 5.04 -2.72 3.97
C LEU A 21 4.85 -2.92 5.47
N VAL A 22 5.85 -3.54 6.09
CA VAL A 22 5.90 -3.79 7.54
C VAL A 22 7.21 -3.24 8.09
N GLY A 23 7.12 -2.20 8.92
CA GLY A 23 8.26 -1.63 9.63
C GLY A 23 8.43 -2.28 11.00
N THR A 24 9.66 -2.67 11.34
CA THR A 24 9.99 -3.31 12.61
C THR A 24 10.72 -2.39 13.57
N ALA A 25 10.76 -2.77 14.85
CA ALA A 25 11.47 -2.04 15.90
C ALA A 25 13.01 -2.00 15.70
N THR A 26 13.57 -2.90 14.89
CA THR A 26 15.03 -2.93 14.61
C THR A 26 15.37 -2.22 13.30
N GLY A 27 14.45 -1.45 12.73
CA GLY A 27 14.69 -0.72 11.49
C GLY A 27 14.67 -1.55 10.22
N LEU A 28 14.06 -2.73 10.23
CA LEU A 28 13.81 -3.50 9.00
C LEU A 28 12.46 -3.12 8.43
N ILE A 29 12.40 -3.02 7.10
CA ILE A 29 11.17 -2.85 6.34
C ILE A 29 11.01 -4.11 5.49
N HIS A 30 9.94 -4.86 5.73
CA HIS A 30 9.57 -6.02 4.93
C HIS A 30 8.51 -5.63 3.92
N LEU A 31 8.72 -6.00 2.66
CA LEU A 31 7.74 -5.86 1.58
C LEU A 31 7.10 -7.21 1.31
N TYR A 32 5.77 -7.27 1.35
CA TYR A 32 4.99 -8.45 1.02
C TYR A 32 4.07 -8.18 -0.15
N ALA A 33 3.95 -9.14 -1.06
CA ALA A 33 2.86 -9.17 -2.04
C ALA A 33 1.60 -9.70 -1.35
N VAL A 34 0.49 -8.96 -1.43
CA VAL A 34 -0.75 -9.34 -0.76
C VAL A 34 -1.38 -10.54 -1.47
N ALA A 35 -1.44 -10.54 -2.81
CA ALA A 35 -2.03 -11.62 -3.61
C ALA A 35 -1.28 -12.96 -3.49
N SER A 36 0.05 -12.95 -3.56
CA SER A 36 0.86 -14.20 -3.50
C SER A 36 1.24 -14.61 -2.09
N HIS A 37 0.99 -13.76 -1.10
CA HIS A 37 1.38 -13.96 0.30
C HIS A 37 2.88 -14.18 0.53
N GLN A 38 3.71 -13.73 -0.42
CA GLN A 38 5.16 -13.89 -0.37
C GLN A 38 5.84 -12.61 0.11
N ARG A 39 6.97 -12.78 0.79
CA ARG A 39 7.87 -11.67 1.10
C ARG A 39 8.71 -11.40 -0.15
N LEU A 40 8.57 -10.20 -0.72
CA LEU A 40 9.30 -9.78 -1.91
C LEU A 40 10.70 -9.30 -1.56
N CYS A 41 10.82 -8.50 -0.49
CA CYS A 41 12.07 -7.87 -0.13
C CYS A 41 12.14 -7.59 1.38
N THR A 42 13.37 -7.42 1.87
CA THR A 42 13.64 -6.84 3.17
C THR A 42 14.72 -5.79 3.01
N THR A 43 14.42 -4.55 3.35
CA THR A 43 15.36 -3.43 3.32
C THR A 43 15.66 -3.00 4.75
N SER A 44 16.92 -2.83 5.11
CA SER A 44 17.32 -2.29 6.40
C SER A 44 17.51 -0.78 6.32
N THR A 45 17.11 -0.08 7.36
CA THR A 45 17.57 1.29 7.60
C THR A 45 19.02 1.29 8.09
N HIS A 46 19.71 2.40 7.86
CA HIS A 46 21.00 2.68 8.49
C HIS A 46 20.76 2.94 9.99
N ASP A 47 21.63 2.43 10.86
CA ASP A 47 21.58 2.59 12.32
C ASP A 47 20.48 1.85 13.11
N ALA A 48 19.79 0.87 12.50
CA ALA A 48 18.82 0.00 13.20
C ALA A 48 17.74 0.75 14.02
N VAL A 49 17.36 1.95 13.55
CA VAL A 49 16.38 2.81 14.20
C VAL A 49 14.97 2.25 14.02
N SER A 50 14.13 2.30 15.05
CA SER A 50 12.75 1.82 14.98
C SER A 50 11.93 2.61 13.96
N ILE A 51 11.17 1.90 13.12
CA ILE A 51 10.32 2.53 12.11
C ILE A 51 9.03 3.03 12.76
N SER A 52 8.89 4.34 12.94
CA SER A 52 7.69 4.95 13.55
C SER A 52 6.53 5.12 12.56
N HIS A 53 6.83 5.52 11.33
CA HIS A 53 5.83 5.79 10.30
C HIS A 53 6.28 5.25 8.94
N LEU A 54 5.33 4.69 8.20
CA LEU A 54 5.48 4.29 6.81
C LEU A 54 4.32 4.87 6.00
N ALA A 55 4.62 5.33 4.79
CA ALA A 55 3.63 5.77 3.83
C ALA A 55 4.06 5.29 2.44
N THR A 56 3.07 5.00 1.60
CA THR A 56 3.28 4.69 0.19
C THR A 56 2.90 5.90 -0.64
N MET A 57 3.80 6.32 -1.52
CA MET A 57 3.51 7.38 -2.48
C MET A 57 3.35 6.78 -3.87
N LEU A 58 2.40 7.31 -4.63
CA LEU A 58 2.40 7.09 -6.06
C LEU A 58 3.67 7.73 -6.64
N LYS A 59 4.24 7.09 -7.66
CA LYS A 59 5.38 7.66 -8.37
C LYS A 59 4.94 9.04 -8.92
N PRO A 60 5.70 10.11 -8.66
CA PRO A 60 5.28 11.44 -9.07
C PRO A 60 5.21 11.50 -10.60
N PRO A 61 4.19 12.15 -11.17
CA PRO A 61 3.97 12.19 -12.62
C PRO A 61 5.18 12.77 -13.38
N ASP A 62 5.96 13.64 -12.72
CA ASP A 62 7.20 14.21 -13.25
C ASP A 62 8.29 13.15 -13.58
N LEU A 63 8.34 12.05 -12.79
CA LEU A 63 9.27 10.94 -13.01
C LEU A 63 8.71 9.86 -13.94
N ILE A 64 7.58 10.15 -14.58
CA ILE A 64 6.83 9.25 -15.47
C ILE A 64 6.65 10.01 -16.78
N GLY A 65 7.75 10.18 -17.52
CA GLY A 65 7.82 11.07 -18.69
C GLY A 65 6.59 10.98 -19.60
N HIS A 66 6.02 12.15 -19.95
CA HIS A 66 4.94 12.38 -20.91
C HIS A 66 3.90 11.24 -21.07
N ILE A 67 3.42 10.66 -19.98
CA ILE A 67 2.18 9.87 -20.01
C ILE A 67 1.11 10.56 -19.19
N SER A 68 -0.06 10.75 -19.80
CA SER A 68 -1.26 11.13 -19.05
C SER A 68 -1.56 10.00 -18.07
N LEU A 69 -1.35 10.24 -16.78
CA LEU A 69 -1.83 9.35 -15.73
C LEU A 69 -3.36 9.43 -15.70
N SER A 70 -4.04 8.63 -16.51
CA SER A 70 -5.45 8.35 -16.33
C SER A 70 -5.60 7.34 -15.20
N LEU A 71 -5.63 7.84 -13.97
CA LEU A 71 -6.20 7.07 -12.85
C LEU A 71 -7.70 6.96 -13.10
N ASN A 72 -8.14 5.88 -13.77
CA ASN A 72 -9.55 5.57 -13.88
C ASN A 72 -10.08 5.13 -12.50
N LEU A 73 -10.30 6.11 -11.63
CA LEU A 73 -10.98 5.96 -10.35
C LEU A 73 -12.52 5.91 -10.54
N SER A 74 -12.99 5.70 -11.77
CA SER A 74 -14.40 5.85 -12.10
C SER A 74 -14.82 5.03 -13.32
N SER A 75 -15.07 3.74 -13.10
CA SER A 75 -16.07 3.00 -13.88
C SER A 75 -17.17 2.47 -12.97
N SER A 76 -17.72 3.35 -12.13
CA SER A 76 -18.93 3.07 -11.33
C SER A 76 -19.96 4.19 -11.38
N PHE A 77 -20.05 4.87 -12.53
CA PHE A 77 -21.25 5.62 -12.90
C PHE A 77 -21.93 5.00 -14.13
N ASP A 78 -22.39 3.76 -13.96
CA ASP A 78 -23.68 3.39 -14.52
C ASP A 78 -24.44 2.63 -13.44
N ALA A 79 -25.30 3.37 -12.74
CA ALA A 79 -26.22 2.83 -11.77
C ALA A 79 -27.32 2.08 -12.52
N LYS A 80 -27.11 0.78 -12.77
CA LYS A 80 -28.20 -0.18 -12.89
C LYS A 80 -27.91 -1.45 -12.10
N ASP A 81 -28.56 -1.49 -10.94
CA ASP A 81 -29.13 -2.67 -10.27
C ASP A 81 -28.39 -4.00 -10.47
N VAL A 82 -27.45 -4.29 -9.56
CA VAL A 82 -27.20 -5.67 -9.10
C VAL A 82 -27.06 -5.65 -7.57
N LYS A 83 -28.19 -5.99 -6.96
CA LYS A 83 -28.39 -6.47 -5.60
C LYS A 83 -27.16 -7.14 -4.91
N ALA A 84 -26.77 -6.51 -3.80
CA ALA A 84 -26.21 -7.08 -2.56
C ALA A 84 -25.01 -8.05 -2.67
N ARG A 85 -23.81 -7.52 -2.44
CA ARG A 85 -22.78 -8.24 -1.69
C ARG A 85 -21.91 -7.25 -0.91
N GLU A 86 -21.86 -7.44 0.41
CA GLU A 86 -21.08 -6.64 1.35
C GLU A 86 -19.61 -6.55 0.92
N ALA A 87 -19.23 -5.40 0.36
CA ALA A 87 -17.86 -4.92 0.37
C ALA A 87 -17.90 -3.57 1.06
N HIS A 88 -17.38 -3.50 2.28
CA HIS A 88 -17.20 -2.23 2.98
C HIS A 88 -16.04 -1.48 2.33
N GLU A 89 -16.28 -0.94 1.13
CA GLU A 89 -15.32 -0.10 0.41
C GLU A 89 -15.36 1.30 1.04
N VAL A 90 -14.29 1.63 1.77
CA VAL A 90 -14.08 2.98 2.30
C VAL A 90 -13.56 3.83 1.15
N MET A 91 -14.36 4.76 0.67
CA MET A 91 -13.96 5.77 -0.31
C MET A 91 -12.88 6.67 0.30
N VAL A 92 -11.66 6.62 -0.25
CA VAL A 92 -10.55 7.48 0.19
C VAL A 92 -10.54 8.72 -0.69
N VAL A 93 -10.98 9.86 -0.14
CA VAL A 93 -10.85 11.17 -0.79
C VAL A 93 -9.46 11.72 -0.48
N LEU A 94 -8.63 11.89 -1.51
CA LEU A 94 -7.34 12.56 -1.38
C LEU A 94 -7.56 14.08 -1.46
N PRO A 95 -7.10 14.88 -0.48
CA PRO A 95 -7.15 16.34 -0.61
C PRO A 95 -6.20 16.77 -1.72
N VAL A 96 -6.76 17.46 -2.72
CA VAL A 96 -6.01 18.16 -3.75
C VAL A 96 -5.59 19.50 -3.16
N LEU A 97 -4.28 19.77 -3.09
CA LEU A 97 -3.75 21.12 -2.81
C LEU A 97 -3.69 21.92 -4.11
#